data_AF-A0A520EXG5-F1
#
_entry.id   AF-A0A520EXG5-F1
#
_cell.length_a   1.000
_cell.length_b   1.000
_cell.length_c   1.000
_cell.angle_alpha   90.00
_cell.angle_beta   90.00
_cell.angle_gamma   90.00
#
_symmetry.space_group_name_H-M   'P 1'
#
loop_
_entity.id
_entity.type
_entity.pdbx_description
1 polymer ?
#
loop_
_entity_poly.entity_id
_entity_poly.type
_entity_poly.pdbx_seq_one_letter_code
_entity_poly.pdbx_strand_id
1 'polypeptide(L)' 'MNLSATPPAIEADGLVKLFGRQRAVDGVSLSVPTGSVYGVLGP' A
#
# COMPACT_ATOMS: atom_id res chain seq x y z
N MET A 1 -6.90 -2.62 29.47
CA MET A 1 -7.82 -2.99 28.38
C MET A 1 -7.00 -3.01 27.10
N ASN A 2 -6.69 -4.19 26.59
CA ASN A 2 -5.89 -4.32 25.38
C ASN A 2 -6.84 -4.14 24.19
N LEU A 3 -6.80 -2.97 23.55
CA LEU A 3 -7.37 -2.79 22.23
C LEU A 3 -6.39 -3.46 21.28
N SER A 4 -6.64 -4.73 20.91
CA SER A 4 -5.94 -5.31 19.76
C SER A 4 -6.29 -4.44 18.57
N ALA A 5 -5.39 -3.53 18.19
CA ALA A 5 -5.54 -2.75 16.99
C ALA A 5 -5.74 -3.75 15.85
N THR A 6 -6.85 -3.62 15.12
CA THR A 6 -7.11 -4.47 13.96
C THR A 6 -5.91 -4.31 13.01
N PRO A 7 -5.25 -5.40 12.58
CA PRO A 7 -4.17 -5.30 11.63
C PRO A 7 -4.66 -4.63 10.35
N PRO A 8 -3.77 -3.96 9.59
CA PRO A 8 -4.17 -3.39 8.32
C PRO A 8 -4.68 -4.47 7.36
N ALA A 9 -5.64 -4.11 6.51
CA ALA A 9 -6.15 -5.00 5.48
C ALA A 9 -5.15 -5.19 4.34
N ILE A 10 -4.31 -4.18 4.09
CA ILE A 10 -3.20 -4.26 3.13
C ILE A 10 -1.96 -3.66 3.79
N GLU A 11 -0.85 -4.36 3.69
CA GLU A 11 0.47 -3.85 4.05
C GLU A 11 1.43 -4.15 2.89
N ALA A 12 2.20 -3.15 2.49
CA ALA A 12 3.22 -3.27 1.48
C ALA A 12 4.44 -2.47 1.92
N ASP A 13 5.62 -3.07 1.79
CA ASP A 13 6.88 -2.41 2.03
C ASP A 13 7.74 -2.46 0.75
N GLY A 14 8.20 -1.29 0.30
CA GLY A 14 9.07 -1.17 -0.87
C GLY A 14 8.47 -1.69 -2.18
N LEU A 15 7.16 -1.55 -2.40
CA LEU A 15 6.47 -2.06 -3.59
C LEU A 15 7.09 -1.49 -4.86
N VAL A 16 7.49 -2.39 -5.76
CA VAL A 16 7.99 -2.04 -7.09
C VAL A 16 7.12 -2.70 -8.15
N LYS A 17 6.73 -1.94 -9.16
CA LYS A 17 6.00 -2.44 -10.34
C LYS A 17 6.73 -2.04 -11.61
N LEU A 18 7.11 -3.04 -12.40
CA LEU A 18 7.69 -2.88 -13.73
C LEU A 18 6.64 -3.13 -14.82
N PHE A 19 6.64 -2.30 -15.85
CA PHE A 19 6.01 -2.54 -17.14
C PHE A 19 7.09 -2.50 -18.22
N GLY A 20 7.52 -3.67 -18.67
CA GLY A 20 8.72 -3.80 -19.51
C GLY A 20 9.94 -3.23 -18.79
N ARG A 21 10.59 -2.23 -19.39
CA ARG A 21 11.74 -1.52 -18.80
C ARG A 21 11.34 -0.37 -17.86
N GLN A 22 10.07 0.04 -17.86
CA GLN A 22 9.60 1.15 -17.06
C GLN A 22 9.29 0.70 -15.65
N ARG A 23 9.88 1.37 -14.66
CA ARG A 23 9.50 1.23 -13.25
C ARG A 23 8.37 2.20 -12.93
N ALA A 24 7.14 1.70 -12.99
CA ALA A 24 5.93 2.50 -12.79
C ALA A 24 5.59 2.70 -11.30
N VAL A 25 6.00 1.77 -10.44
CA VAL A 25 6.01 1.98 -8.99
C VAL A 25 7.42 1.69 -8.51
N ASP A 26 8.00 2.57 -7.73
CA ASP A 26 9.39 2.47 -7.26
C ASP A 26 9.48 2.64 -5.74
N GLY A 27 9.48 1.53 -5.02
CA GLY A 27 9.75 1.52 -3.58
C GLY A 27 8.65 2.11 -2.71
N VAL A 28 7.37 1.95 -3.10
CA VAL A 28 6.25 2.51 -2.32
C VAL A 28 5.90 1.61 -1.14
N SER A 29 5.94 2.15 0.07
CA SER A 29 5.38 1.49 1.27
C SER A 29 4.02 2.09 1.62
N LEU A 30 3.05 1.25 1.95
CA LEU A 30 1.72 1.69 2.39
C LEU A 30 1.07 0.69 3.35
N SER A 31 0.16 1.20 4.18
CA SER A 31 -0.70 0.41 5.06
C SER A 31 -2.15 0.91 4.92
N VAL A 32 -3.07 0.02 4.58
CA VAL A 32 -4.50 0.33 4.35
C VAL A 32 -5.32 -0.26 5.49
N PRO A 33 -5.96 0.56 6.34
CA PRO A 33 -6.83 0.08 7.40
C PRO A 33 -8.05 -0.71 6.86
N THR A 34 -8.49 -1.70 7.63
CA THR A 34 -9.76 -2.41 7.35
C THR A 34 -10.93 -1.43 7.26
N GLY A 35 -11.76 -1.57 6.23
CA GLY A 35 -12.94 -0.71 6.01
C GLY A 35 -12.65 0.64 5.34
N SER A 36 -11.43 0.86 4.84
CA SER A 36 -11.05 2.08 4.12
C SER A 36 -10.83 1.82 2.63
N VAL A 37 -10.91 2.90 1.83
CA VAL A 37 -10.61 2.89 0.39
C VAL A 37 -9.57 3.95 0.11
N TYR A 38 -8.49 3.57 -0.58
CA TYR A 38 -7.40 4.46 -0.97
C TYR A 38 -7.39 4.58 -2.49
N GLY A 39 -7.52 5.82 -2.98
CA GLY A 39 -7.34 6.16 -4.39
C GLY A 39 -5.97 6.76 -4.62
N VAL A 40 -5.15 6.14 -5.46
CA VAL A 40 -3.86 6.70 -5.88
C VAL A 40 -4.03 7.28 -7.27
N LEU A 41 -3.74 8.57 -7.41
CA LEU A 41 -3.85 9.29 -8.68
C LEU A 41 -2.45 9.78 -9.08
N GLY A 42 -2.10 9.56 -10.34
CA GLY A 42 -0.94 10.14 -11.00
C GLY A 42 -1.38 11.16 -12.06
N PRO A 43 -0.42 11.86 -12.69
CA PRO A 43 -0.68 12.60 -13.92
C PRO A 43 -1.28 11.72 -15.03
#